data_AF-A0A370G497-F1
#
_entry.id   AF-A0A370G497-F1
#
_cell.length_a   1.000
_cell.length_b   1.000
_cell.length_c   1.000
_cell.angle_alpha   90.00
_cell.angle_beta   90.00
_cell.angle_gamma   90.00
#
_symmetry.space_group_name_H-M   'P 1'
#
loop_
_entity.id
_entity.type
_entity.pdbx_description
1 polymer ?
#
loop_
_entity_poly.entity_id
_entity_poly.type
_entity_poly.pdbx_seq_one_letter_code
_entity_poly.pdbx_strand_id
1 'polypeptide(L)' 'MVDRDKSDALHMSAHDVAACLIRGFGPDAYLAVRRQIVRCVEQKLADEAVFWVKVREQVELLTRVVRRKDERLQ' A
#
# COMPACT_ATOMS: atom_id res chain seq x y z
N MET A 1 -18.24 22.70 26.18
CA MET A 1 -16.78 22.67 26.31
C MET A 1 -16.39 21.29 26.81
N VAL A 2 -16.04 20.38 25.89
CA VAL A 2 -15.23 19.19 26.16
C VAL A 2 -14.43 18.93 24.88
N ASP A 3 -13.20 19.42 24.87
CA ASP A 3 -12.16 18.95 23.96
C ASP A 3 -11.99 17.44 24.13
N ARG A 4 -12.15 16.69 23.03
CA ARG A 4 -11.47 15.42 22.84
C ARG A 4 -10.60 15.53 21.61
N ASP A 5 -9.52 16.27 21.85
CA ASP A 5 -8.23 16.17 21.21
C ASP A 5 -7.86 14.70 20.90
N LYS A 6 -7.35 14.47 19.68
CA LYS A 6 -6.54 13.33 19.22
C LYS A 6 -7.22 11.98 18.98
N SER A 7 -7.71 11.80 17.75
CA SER A 7 -7.43 10.58 16.98
C SER A 7 -7.43 10.86 15.48
N ASP A 8 -6.74 11.92 15.05
CA ASP A 8 -6.16 11.97 13.70
C ASP A 8 -4.95 11.04 13.67
N ALA A 9 -5.19 9.76 13.92
CA ALA A 9 -4.21 8.73 13.63
C ALA A 9 -4.06 8.70 12.12
N LEU A 10 -3.15 9.52 11.58
CA LEU A 10 -2.66 9.58 10.19
C LEU A 10 -3.20 8.41 9.38
N HIS A 11 -4.41 8.54 8.83
CA HIS A 11 -5.01 7.49 8.03
C HIS A 11 -4.25 7.47 6.70
N MET A 12 -3.10 6.79 6.70
CA MET A 12 -2.26 6.66 5.52
C MET A 12 -3.11 6.01 4.42
N SER A 13 -3.22 6.69 3.30
CA SER A 13 -3.98 6.16 2.17
C SER A 13 -3.28 4.92 1.61
N ALA A 14 -4.03 4.06 0.92
CA ALA A 14 -3.45 2.90 0.24
C ALA A 14 -2.34 3.30 -0.75
N HIS A 15 -2.47 4.49 -1.35
CA HIS A 15 -1.47 5.08 -2.23
C HIS A 15 -0.17 5.42 -1.47
N ASP A 16 -0.27 6.06 -0.31
CA ASP A 16 0.92 6.45 0.47
C ASP A 16 1.68 5.23 0.98
N VAL A 17 0.95 4.20 1.40
CA VAL A 17 1.53 2.91 1.79
C VAL A 17 2.22 2.26 0.59
N ALA A 18 1.57 2.21 -0.58
CA ALA A 18 2.17 1.64 -1.80
C ALA A 18 3.45 2.38 -2.22
N ALA A 19 3.43 3.72 -2.22
CA ALA A 19 4.60 4.54 -2.56
C ALA A 19 5.74 4.33 -1.55
N CYS A 20 5.43 4.18 -0.26
CA CYS A 20 6.41 3.84 0.77
C CYS A 20 7.04 2.46 0.53
N LEU A 21 6.22 1.45 0.23
CA LEU A 21 6.67 0.09 -0.03
C LEU A 21 7.54 0.01 -1.29
N ILE A 22 7.18 0.69 -2.37
CA ILE A 22 8.01 0.75 -3.58
C ILE A 22 9.36 1.42 -3.27
N ARG A 23 9.39 2.49 -2.47
CA ARG A 23 10.66 3.13 -2.08
C ARG A 23 11.53 2.24 -1.21
N GLY A 24 10.93 1.48 -0.27
CA GLY A 24 11.68 0.64 0.66
C GLY A 24 12.10 -0.72 0.11
N PHE A 25 11.21 -1.37 -0.65
CA PHE A 25 11.39 -2.75 -1.15
C PHE A 25 11.62 -2.81 -2.66
N GLY A 26 11.48 -1.70 -3.39
CA GLY A 26 11.68 -1.68 -4.84
C GLY A 26 10.78 -2.68 -5.57
N PRO A 27 11.34 -3.52 -6.46
CA PRO A 27 10.59 -4.55 -7.18
C PRO A 27 9.84 -5.56 -6.28
N ASP A 28 10.32 -5.78 -5.05
CA ASP A 28 9.76 -6.76 -4.13
C ASP A 28 8.53 -6.25 -3.35
N ALA A 29 8.17 -4.97 -3.51
CA ALA A 29 7.00 -4.37 -2.86
C ALA A 29 5.72 -5.19 -3.10
N TYR A 30 5.56 -5.75 -4.30
CA TYR A 30 4.41 -6.60 -4.64
C TYR A 30 4.34 -7.89 -3.80
N LEU A 31 5.49 -8.56 -3.65
CA LEU A 31 5.60 -9.79 -2.85
C LEU A 31 5.36 -9.50 -1.37
N ALA A 32 5.84 -8.35 -0.86
CA ALA A 32 5.59 -7.92 0.51
C ALA A 32 4.10 -7.71 0.77
N VAL A 33 3.40 -6.98 -0.09
CA VAL A 33 1.94 -6.78 0.01
C VAL A 33 1.20 -8.11 -0.04
N ARG A 34 1.55 -9.00 -0.96
CA ARG A 34 0.89 -10.30 -1.09
C ARG A 34 1.02 -11.16 0.16
N ARG A 35 2.21 -11.19 0.79
CA ARG A 35 2.41 -11.89 2.07
C ARG A 35 1.56 -11.29 3.19
N GLN A 36 1.42 -9.98 3.21
CA GLN A 36 0.62 -9.30 4.23
C GLN A 36 -0.88 -9.60 4.08
N ILE A 37 -1.40 -9.64 2.84
CA ILE A 37 -2.78 -10.06 2.58
C ILE A 37 -3.03 -11.48 3.12
N VAL A 38 -2.13 -12.43 2.84
CA VAL A 38 -2.25 -13.81 3.33
C VAL A 38 -2.29 -13.84 4.85
N ARG A 39 -1.40 -13.10 5.52
CA ARG A 39 -1.41 -13.00 7.00
C ARG A 39 -2.71 -12.43 7.54
N CYS A 40 -3.26 -11.39 6.93
CA CYS A 40 -4.55 -10.82 7.34
C CYS A 40 -5.68 -11.85 7.21
N VAL A 41 -5.70 -12.63 6.12
CA VAL A 41 -6.69 -13.69 5.92
C VAL A 41 -6.54 -14.80 6.95
N GLU A 42 -5.32 -15.28 7.20
CA GLU A 42 -5.03 -16.30 8.22
C GLU A 42 -5.45 -15.85 9.63
N GLN A 43 -5.31 -14.56 9.93
CA GLN A 43 -5.69 -13.95 11.21
C GLN A 43 -7.15 -13.51 11.27
N LYS A 44 -7.95 -13.72 10.21
CA LYS A 44 -9.35 -13.30 10.09
C LYS A 44 -9.56 -11.78 10.23
N LEU A 45 -8.58 -11.00 9.79
CA LEU A 45 -8.60 -9.54 9.73
C LEU A 45 -9.12 -9.08 8.36
N ALA A 46 -10.45 -9.10 8.19
CA ALA A 46 -11.11 -8.89 6.90
C ALA A 46 -10.95 -7.47 6.37
N ASP A 47 -11.15 -6.45 7.22
CA ASP A 47 -11.06 -5.04 6.82
C ASP A 47 -9.64 -4.66 6.41
N GLU A 48 -8.66 -5.17 7.16
CA GLU A 48 -7.24 -5.03 6.85
C GLU A 48 -6.89 -5.75 5.56
N ALA A 49 -7.38 -6.97 5.34
CA ALA A 49 -7.15 -7.68 4.09
C ALA A 49 -7.69 -6.89 2.88
N VAL A 50 -8.89 -6.30 3.00
CA VAL A 50 -9.47 -5.42 1.97
C VAL A 50 -8.60 -4.18 1.75
N PHE A 51 -8.10 -3.56 2.81
CA PHE A 51 -7.17 -2.44 2.69
C PHE A 51 -5.89 -2.83 1.94
N TRP A 52 -5.27 -3.96 2.29
CA TRP A 52 -4.05 -4.43 1.64
C TRP A 52 -4.26 -4.84 0.18
N VAL A 53 -5.46 -5.29 -0.20
CA VAL A 53 -5.82 -5.49 -1.62
C VAL A 53 -5.79 -4.16 -2.37
N LYS A 54 -6.33 -3.07 -1.80
CA LYS A 54 -6.24 -1.73 -2.40
C LYS A 54 -4.78 -1.25 -2.52
N VAL A 55 -3.95 -1.52 -1.51
CA VAL A 55 -2.50 -1.21 -1.56
C VAL A 55 -1.84 -1.97 -2.71
N ARG A 56 -2.18 -3.25 -2.93
CA ARG A 56 -1.65 -4.04 -4.05
C ARG A 56 -1.96 -3.40 -5.40
N GLU A 57 -3.20 -2.99 -5.60
CA GLU A 57 -3.63 -2.31 -6.84
C GLU A 57 -2.82 -1.03 -7.08
N GLN A 58 -2.59 -0.24 -6.02
CA GLN A 58 -1.75 0.96 -6.10
C GLN A 58 -0.29 0.62 -6.44
N VAL A 59 0.29 -0.45 -5.87
CA VAL A 59 1.64 -0.90 -6.23
C VAL A 59 1.72 -1.29 -7.71
N GLU A 60 0.73 -2.02 -8.23
CA GLU A 60 0.69 -2.39 -9.65
C GLU A 60 0.62 -1.15 -10.55
N LEU A 61 -0.25 -0.18 -10.20
CA LEU A 61 -0.41 1.05 -10.95
C LEU A 61 0.88 1.87 -10.97
N LEU A 62 1.48 2.14 -9.81
CA LEU A 62 2.68 2.94 -9.69
C LEU A 62 3.87 2.28 -10.41
N THR A 63 4.01 0.96 -10.30
CA THR A 63 5.09 0.23 -10.99
C THR A 63 4.93 0.26 -12.51
N ARG A 64 3.70 0.18 -13.03
CA ARG A 64 3.42 0.33 -14.47
C ARG A 64 3.73 1.73 -14.98
N VAL A 65 3.45 2.78 -14.20
CA VAL A 65 3.76 4.17 -14.55
C VAL A 65 5.27 4.40 -14.63
N VAL A 66 6.04 3.84 -13.69
CA VAL A 66 7.52 3.95 -13.70
C VAL A 66 8.10 3.32 -14.97
N ARG A 67 7.69 2.09 -15.32
CA ARG A 67 8.16 1.42 -16.56
C ARG A 67 7.89 2.23 -17.83
N ARG A 68 6.69 2.83 -17.94
CA ARG A 68 6.33 3.67 -19.09
C ARG A 68 7.11 4.99 -19.16
N LYS A 69 7.62 5.51 -18.04
CA LYS A 69 8.49 6.69 -18.04
C LYS A 69 9.88 6.35 -18.52
N ASP A 70 10.43 5.22 -18.07
CA ASP A 70 11.75 4.75 -18.51
C ASP A 70 11.75 4.42 -20.01
N GLU A 71 10.68 3.80 -20.53
CA GLU A 71 10.52 3.52 -21.97
C GLU A 71 10.37 4.78 -22.85
N ARG A 72 9.92 5.91 -22.29
CA ARG A 72 9.76 7.18 -23.03
C ARG A 72 10.99 8.07 -22.99
N LEU A 73 11.95 7.77 -22.11
CA LEU A 73 13.20 8.51 -21.95
C LEU A 73 14.39 7.83 -22.65
N GLN A 74 14.17 6.64 -23.23
CA GLN A 74 15.10 5.95 -24.13
C GLN A 74 14.76 6.23 -25.59
#